data_AF-A0A251V9T4-F1
#
_entry.id   AF-A0A251V9T4-F1
#
_cell.length_a   1.000
_cell.length_b   1.000
_cell.length_c   1.000
_cell.angle_alpha   90.00
_cell.angle_beta   90.00
_cell.angle_gamma   90.00
#
_symmetry.space_group_name_H-M   'P 1'
#
loop_
_entity.id
_entity.type
_entity.pdbx_description
1 polymer ?
#
loop_
_entity_poly.entity_id
_entity_poly.type
_entity_poly.pdbx_seq_one_letter_code
_entity_poly.pdbx_strand_id
1 'polypeptide(L)'
;MSHKQTCVLSFLFFFVLILSCGASGATISVINDCGFTVWPGISGSPVLHITGFELAKGKSQTLQIPEVWHGQIWGRTGCTFNASGHLSCKTGDCGSGEMGCNGRAATLPVTLAEFEATGFKGYYYNISLINGYNLPMTMEAGGSSLKVLNCTITGCSDGLNQLYCTKTGCVDDLNQRCPIELQLESGGGCKSACQTFGTQEYCCDNSLTLGMCEPTASTQFFRSACPRSSYVTGFISGVRFCDDVNYTVRFCPSVDTFSTIKLGGQLNYYDRLVSIRGNFTLGFFNSNGFYLGIWYSDDAEARKVWVANPNKPIKSISAGIMSLSIDPKTGNLIITTGGTTLMNITDVQAGPNPNVTATLEDTGNFQLINEIDKRVLWQSFDHPTDVLLPGMKLGFNMKTGQNWTLASWLTKEVPPPGAFTLSVEPNYKGVRTLMIRRRGQPYWTRSLSNHISFEDLFALDHRGRQPYYNLTSVYNAEGWYLSNESSYLEFPMWILTPEARITDDDSSVFWTPEFCYGDDSSNGCVESSFPQCRNLTVVTYNFDEKNGEFDPCTASATDSNSSLSISDCFAKCWNDCSCVGFEKPYRQWNRLSFLEWKQ
;
A
#
# COMPACT_ATOMS: atom_id res chain seq x y z
N MET A 1 76.34 -47.34 26.59
CA MET A 1 76.08 -46.05 27.25
C MET A 1 74.60 -45.95 27.57
N SER A 2 74.29 -45.96 28.86
CA SER A 2 72.94 -45.84 29.41
C SER A 2 72.47 -44.40 29.28
N HIS A 3 71.35 -44.15 28.58
CA HIS A 3 70.66 -42.86 28.61
C HIS A 3 69.26 -43.03 29.20
N LYS A 4 69.08 -42.28 30.29
CA LYS A 4 67.89 -42.16 31.13
C LYS A 4 66.68 -41.69 30.31
N GLN A 5 65.55 -42.37 30.45
CA GLN A 5 64.23 -41.84 30.08
C GLN A 5 63.81 -40.79 31.11
N THR A 6 63.74 -39.54 30.69
CA THR A 6 63.09 -38.45 31.44
C THR A 6 61.58 -38.53 31.29
N CYS A 7 60.90 -38.72 32.42
CA CYS A 7 59.45 -38.68 32.55
C CYS A 7 59.01 -37.20 32.56
N VAL A 8 58.31 -36.76 31.51
CA VAL A 8 57.70 -35.42 31.47
C VAL A 8 56.27 -35.55 32.00
N LEU A 9 56.02 -34.95 33.16
CA LEU A 9 54.67 -34.77 33.70
C LEU A 9 53.90 -33.81 32.77
N SER A 10 53.01 -34.35 31.94
CA SER A 10 52.05 -33.54 31.20
C SER A 10 50.91 -33.16 32.14
N PHE A 11 50.94 -31.92 32.65
CA PHE A 11 49.79 -31.32 33.32
C PHE A 11 48.71 -31.03 32.26
N LEU A 12 47.71 -31.91 32.16
CA LEU A 12 46.46 -31.64 31.47
C LEU A 12 45.73 -30.51 32.20
N PHE A 13 45.95 -29.27 31.76
CA PHE A 13 45.06 -28.15 32.07
C PHE A 13 43.71 -28.46 31.41
N PHE A 14 42.75 -28.92 32.21
CA PHE A 14 41.35 -28.98 31.79
C PHE A 14 40.88 -27.53 31.61
N PHE A 15 41.02 -27.00 30.38
CA PHE A 15 40.29 -25.81 29.98
C PHE A 15 38.82 -26.22 29.98
N VAL A 16 38.11 -25.90 31.07
CA VAL A 16 36.66 -25.86 31.03
C VAL A 16 36.33 -24.78 30.00
N LEU A 17 36.09 -25.22 28.77
CA LEU A 17 35.32 -24.46 27.80
C LEU A 17 33.95 -24.26 28.46
N ILE A 18 33.83 -23.17 29.21
CA ILE A 18 32.53 -22.58 29.45
C ILE A 18 32.05 -22.23 28.05
N LEU A 19 31.29 -23.12 27.43
CA LEU A 19 30.34 -22.72 26.41
C LEU A 19 29.42 -21.74 27.13
N SER A 20 29.78 -20.46 27.07
CA SER A 20 28.79 -19.42 27.13
C SER A 20 27.84 -19.74 25.99
N CYS A 21 26.69 -20.33 26.32
CA CYS A 21 25.52 -20.24 25.48
C CYS A 21 25.35 -18.74 25.24
N GLY A 22 25.84 -18.25 24.10
CA GLY A 22 25.67 -16.86 23.73
C GLY A 22 24.17 -16.64 23.67
N ALA A 23 23.64 -15.86 24.62
CA ALA A 23 22.26 -15.46 24.61
C ALA A 23 22.03 -14.71 23.30
N SER A 24 21.33 -15.36 22.35
CA SER A 24 21.00 -14.78 21.06
C SER A 24 19.84 -13.80 21.24
N GLY A 25 20.11 -12.68 21.90
CA GLY A 25 19.17 -11.57 22.02
C GLY A 25 19.11 -10.74 20.74
N ALA A 26 17.95 -10.12 20.48
CA ALA A 26 17.83 -9.12 19.42
C ALA A 26 18.54 -7.81 19.81
N THR A 27 18.77 -6.95 18.83
CA THR A 27 19.35 -5.62 19.06
C THR A 27 18.38 -4.51 18.69
N ILE A 28 18.42 -3.40 19.43
CA ILE A 28 17.69 -2.17 19.09
C ILE A 28 18.72 -1.08 18.77
N SER A 29 18.75 -0.61 17.53
CA SER A 29 19.55 0.54 17.13
C SER A 29 18.76 1.83 17.27
N VAL A 30 19.18 2.72 18.16
CA VAL A 30 18.55 4.02 18.40
C VAL A 30 19.34 5.10 17.66
N ILE A 31 18.69 5.86 16.79
CA ILE A 31 19.33 6.82 15.89
C ILE A 31 18.71 8.20 16.06
N ASN A 32 19.54 9.24 16.12
CA ASN A 32 19.09 10.64 16.20
C ASN A 32 19.37 11.39 14.89
N ASP A 33 18.34 11.61 14.09
CA ASP A 33 18.40 12.47 12.89
C ASP A 33 17.94 13.90 13.18
N CYS A 34 17.54 14.21 14.41
CA CYS A 34 17.11 15.55 14.79
C CYS A 34 18.25 16.57 14.61
N GLY A 35 17.88 17.83 14.39
CA GLY A 35 18.82 18.95 14.32
C GLY A 35 19.54 19.25 15.65
N PHE A 36 19.24 18.52 16.71
CA PHE A 36 19.66 18.77 18.09
C PHE A 36 19.91 17.44 18.84
N THR A 37 20.54 17.52 20.02
CA THR A 37 20.75 16.37 20.90
C THR A 37 19.44 15.88 21.51
N VAL A 38 19.22 14.57 21.46
CA VAL A 38 18.13 13.88 22.16
C VAL A 38 18.74 13.07 23.30
N TRP A 39 18.04 12.95 24.43
CA TRP A 39 18.45 12.07 25.52
C TRP A 39 17.45 10.92 25.63
N PRO A 40 17.66 9.79 24.92
CA PRO A 40 16.74 8.67 25.02
C PRO A 40 16.57 8.20 26.47
N GLY A 41 15.32 7.89 26.84
CA GLY A 41 14.96 7.19 28.07
C GLY A 41 14.43 5.80 27.72
N ILE A 42 14.73 4.83 28.57
CA ILE A 42 14.31 3.45 28.38
C ILE A 42 13.71 2.93 29.68
N SER A 43 12.54 2.34 29.57
CA SER A 43 11.88 1.59 30.63
C SER A 43 11.41 0.26 30.08
N GLY A 44 11.47 -0.81 30.87
CA GLY A 44 11.07 -2.13 30.42
C GLY A 44 11.38 -3.20 31.44
N SER A 45 10.89 -4.40 31.16
CA SER A 45 11.09 -5.58 31.98
C SER A 45 11.60 -6.75 31.13
N PRO A 46 12.73 -7.38 31.55
CA PRO A 46 13.61 -6.94 32.63
C PRO A 46 14.27 -5.57 32.33
N VAL A 47 14.71 -4.89 33.39
CA VAL A 47 15.40 -3.59 33.27
C VAL A 47 16.74 -3.79 32.55
N LEU A 48 16.98 -3.00 31.49
CA LEU A 48 18.23 -3.07 30.72
C LEU A 48 19.38 -2.38 31.47
N HIS A 49 20.62 -2.75 31.11
CA HIS A 49 21.83 -2.10 31.66
C HIS A 49 21.91 -0.59 31.36
N ILE A 50 21.40 -0.18 30.20
CA ILE A 50 21.32 1.22 29.79
C ILE A 50 19.85 1.62 29.86
N THR A 51 19.50 2.52 30.78
CA THR A 51 18.13 3.03 30.96
C THR A 51 17.96 4.48 30.48
N GLY A 52 19.04 5.10 30.01
CA GLY A 52 19.02 6.41 29.38
C GLY A 52 20.44 6.90 29.07
N PHE A 53 20.58 7.68 28.01
CA PHE A 53 21.88 8.15 27.51
C PHE A 53 21.73 9.45 26.70
N GLU A 54 22.84 10.13 26.44
CA GLU A 54 22.89 11.27 25.52
C GLU A 54 23.14 10.78 24.08
N LEU A 55 22.38 11.30 23.12
CA LEU A 55 22.51 10.96 21.71
C LEU A 55 22.59 12.23 20.87
N ALA A 56 23.81 12.63 20.53
CA ALA A 56 24.06 13.81 19.69
C ALA A 56 23.50 13.63 18.26
N LYS A 57 23.31 14.76 17.56
CA LYS A 57 22.85 14.77 16.16
C LYS A 57 23.69 13.86 15.27
N GLY A 58 23.03 13.03 14.46
CA GLY A 58 23.64 12.10 13.52
C GLY A 58 24.36 10.92 14.17
N LYS A 59 24.16 10.69 15.47
CA LYS A 59 24.72 9.54 16.19
C LYS A 59 23.69 8.45 16.38
N SER A 60 24.21 7.23 16.60
CA SER A 60 23.44 6.05 16.89
C SER A 60 24.02 5.31 18.09
N GLN A 61 23.16 4.62 18.83
CA GLN A 61 23.54 3.74 19.93
C GLN A 61 22.77 2.42 19.81
N THR A 62 23.45 1.30 19.94
CA THR A 62 22.83 -0.03 19.89
C THR A 62 22.64 -0.59 21.30
N LEU A 63 21.46 -1.13 21.55
CA LEU A 63 21.05 -1.77 22.79
C LEU A 63 20.93 -3.27 22.55
N GLN A 64 21.41 -4.07 23.51
CA GLN A 64 21.18 -5.51 23.54
C GLN A 64 19.93 -5.77 24.37
N ILE A 65 18.97 -6.51 23.83
CA ILE A 65 17.75 -6.91 24.55
C ILE A 65 17.72 -8.42 24.78
N PRO A 66 17.16 -8.88 25.91
CA PRO A 66 17.00 -10.31 26.17
C PRO A 66 16.01 -10.96 25.20
N GLU A 67 16.01 -12.30 25.16
CA GLU A 67 15.12 -13.11 24.29
C GLU A 67 13.63 -12.90 24.57
N VAL A 68 13.27 -12.34 25.73
CA VAL A 68 11.92 -11.89 26.07
C VAL A 68 12.04 -10.53 26.74
N TRP A 69 11.63 -9.47 26.03
CA TRP A 69 11.64 -8.11 26.55
C TRP A 69 10.35 -7.38 26.17
N HIS A 70 9.78 -6.67 27.13
CA HIS A 70 8.75 -5.67 26.86
C HIS A 70 9.17 -4.35 27.48
N GLY A 71 8.94 -3.25 26.78
CA GLY A 71 9.40 -1.95 27.21
C GLY A 71 9.12 -0.84 26.22
N GLN A 72 9.61 0.33 26.58
CA GLN A 72 9.37 1.58 25.87
C GLN A 72 10.65 2.38 25.75
N ILE A 73 10.81 3.04 24.62
CA ILE A 73 11.88 4.01 24.35
C ILE A 73 11.24 5.34 23.95
N TRP A 74 11.71 6.44 24.53
CA TRP A 74 11.28 7.79 24.14
C TRP A 74 12.45 8.76 24.12
N GLY A 75 12.25 9.93 23.49
CA GLY A 75 13.27 10.97 23.43
C GLY A 75 12.98 12.10 24.42
N ARG A 76 13.95 12.44 25.26
CA ARG A 76 13.92 13.66 26.09
C ARG A 76 14.54 14.83 25.34
N THR A 77 13.98 16.02 25.51
CA THR A 77 14.45 17.25 24.85
C THR A 77 14.65 18.40 25.83
N GLY A 78 15.50 19.36 25.46
CA GLY A 78 15.78 20.53 26.28
C GLY A 78 16.39 20.19 27.64
N CYS A 79 17.20 19.13 27.69
CA CYS A 79 17.80 18.65 28.94
C CYS A 79 18.97 19.54 29.37
N THR A 80 19.01 19.84 30.66
CA THR A 80 20.07 20.63 31.28
C THR A 80 20.50 19.99 32.60
N PHE A 81 21.78 20.12 32.91
CA PHE A 81 22.33 19.77 34.22
C PHE A 81 22.36 20.99 35.11
N ASN A 82 21.82 20.89 36.32
CA ASN A 82 21.99 21.94 37.31
C ASN A 82 23.39 21.88 37.97
N ALA A 83 23.69 22.84 38.84
CA ALA A 83 24.99 22.94 39.52
C ALA A 83 25.34 21.70 40.37
N SER A 84 24.34 20.91 40.79
CA SER A 84 24.51 19.65 41.54
C SER A 84 24.60 18.41 40.63
N GLY A 85 24.62 18.58 39.31
CA GLY A 85 24.68 17.46 38.35
C GLY A 85 23.35 16.74 38.14
N HIS A 86 22.24 17.28 38.63
CA HIS A 86 20.90 16.73 38.41
C HIS A 86 20.40 17.11 37.02
N LEU A 87 20.04 16.11 36.23
CA LEU A 87 19.47 16.28 34.89
C LEU A 87 17.97 16.58 34.98
N SER A 88 17.53 17.61 34.27
CA SER A 88 16.11 17.88 34.06
C SER A 88 15.84 18.26 32.61
N CYS A 89 14.80 17.67 32.02
CA CYS A 89 14.40 17.87 30.64
C CYS A 89 13.07 18.61 30.52
N LYS A 90 12.91 19.37 29.43
CA LYS A 90 11.69 20.12 29.13
C LYS A 90 10.51 19.22 28.78
N THR A 91 10.78 18.15 28.05
CA THR A 91 9.78 17.14 27.65
C THR A 91 10.33 15.74 27.90
N GLY A 92 9.46 14.82 28.32
CA GLY A 92 9.81 13.41 28.49
C GLY A 92 10.71 13.09 29.66
N ASP A 93 10.96 14.03 30.58
CA ASP A 93 11.78 13.79 31.76
C ASP A 93 11.28 12.58 32.55
N CYS A 94 12.18 11.77 33.10
CA CYS A 94 11.79 10.58 33.89
C CYS A 94 11.91 10.79 35.40
N GLY A 95 12.24 12.01 35.84
CA GLY A 95 12.31 12.41 37.24
C GLY A 95 13.39 11.69 38.04
N SER A 96 14.31 10.95 37.40
CA SER A 96 15.41 10.27 38.09
C SER A 96 16.47 11.25 38.59
N GLY A 97 16.56 12.43 37.95
CA GLY A 97 17.64 13.37 38.17
C GLY A 97 18.97 12.96 37.53
N GLU A 98 18.97 11.85 36.79
CA GLU A 98 20.16 11.23 36.21
C GLU A 98 20.01 11.02 34.70
N MET A 99 21.11 10.70 34.03
CA MET A 99 21.06 10.31 32.62
C MET A 99 20.25 9.02 32.43
N GLY A 100 20.37 8.04 33.33
CA GLY A 100 19.55 6.83 33.36
C GLY A 100 18.17 7.08 33.96
N CYS A 101 17.13 6.46 33.40
CA CYS A 101 15.78 6.54 33.94
C CYS A 101 15.48 5.48 35.01
N ASN A 102 16.35 4.46 35.16
CA ASN A 102 16.29 3.47 36.25
C ASN A 102 14.90 2.82 36.41
N GLY A 103 14.25 2.50 35.28
CA GLY A 103 12.91 1.89 35.24
C GLY A 103 11.74 2.86 35.45
N ARG A 104 11.99 4.16 35.64
CA ARG A 104 10.94 5.18 35.70
C ARG A 104 10.38 5.46 34.30
N ALA A 105 9.07 5.69 34.24
CA ALA A 105 8.38 6.09 33.03
C ALA A 105 8.66 7.56 32.68
N ALA A 106 8.38 7.92 31.42
CA ALA A 106 8.44 9.30 30.96
C ALA A 106 7.34 10.16 31.59
N THR A 107 7.65 11.43 31.85
CA THR A 107 6.66 12.47 32.10
C THR A 107 6.02 12.86 30.78
N LEU A 108 4.69 12.75 30.72
CA LEU A 108 3.90 12.98 29.51
C LEU A 108 3.71 14.48 29.21
N PRO A 109 3.45 14.90 27.95
CA PRO A 109 3.27 14.07 26.75
C PRO A 109 4.59 13.61 26.12
N VAL A 110 4.59 12.38 25.59
CA VAL A 110 5.73 11.83 24.84
C VAL A 110 5.29 10.87 23.74
N THR A 111 6.01 10.92 22.63
CA THR A 111 5.99 9.88 21.60
C THR A 111 6.74 8.65 22.12
N LEU A 112 6.10 7.47 22.09
CA LEU A 112 6.67 6.22 22.63
C LEU A 112 6.94 5.21 21.51
N ALA A 113 8.12 4.59 21.49
CA ALA A 113 8.35 3.34 20.79
C ALA A 113 8.10 2.18 21.76
N GLU A 114 7.06 1.40 21.53
CA GLU A 114 6.62 0.32 22.42
C GLU A 114 6.99 -1.05 21.84
N PHE A 115 7.46 -1.93 22.71
CA PHE A 115 7.84 -3.31 22.41
C PHE A 115 7.11 -4.23 23.38
N GLU A 116 6.43 -5.24 22.86
CA GLU A 116 5.73 -6.23 23.66
C GLU A 116 5.99 -7.64 23.15
N ALA A 117 6.32 -8.53 24.09
CA ALA A 117 6.52 -9.96 23.81
C ALA A 117 5.20 -10.71 24.06
N THR A 118 4.72 -11.44 23.07
CA THR A 118 3.59 -12.37 23.24
C THR A 118 4.11 -13.71 23.76
N GLY A 119 3.34 -14.37 24.63
CA GLY A 119 3.68 -15.69 25.18
C GLY A 119 3.86 -16.83 24.16
N PHE A 120 3.69 -16.54 22.86
CA PHE A 120 3.79 -17.48 21.74
C PHE A 120 4.97 -17.17 20.78
N LYS A 121 6.06 -16.57 21.28
CA LYS A 121 7.27 -16.18 20.51
C LYS A 121 7.10 -15.06 19.47
N GLY A 122 5.94 -14.42 19.40
CA GLY A 122 5.74 -13.24 18.57
C GLY A 122 6.06 -11.95 19.29
N TYR A 123 6.77 -11.03 18.66
CA TYR A 123 6.90 -9.66 19.15
C TYR A 123 5.92 -8.77 18.41
N TYR A 124 5.29 -7.85 19.14
CA TYR A 124 4.76 -6.67 18.48
C TYR A 124 5.45 -5.40 18.92
N TYR A 125 5.48 -4.45 17.98
CA TYR A 125 6.03 -3.14 18.20
C TYR A 125 5.13 -2.08 17.57
N ASN A 126 5.14 -0.88 18.14
CA ASN A 126 4.42 0.26 17.59
C ASN A 126 5.16 1.58 17.92
N ILE A 127 4.81 2.65 17.21
CA ILE A 127 4.98 4.00 17.74
C ILE A 127 3.62 4.45 18.27
N SER A 128 3.55 4.82 19.54
CA SER A 128 2.32 5.20 20.23
C SER A 128 2.29 6.69 20.55
N LEU A 129 1.16 7.31 20.19
CA LEU A 129 0.76 8.69 20.44
C LEU A 129 -0.42 8.76 21.42
N ILE A 130 -0.83 7.63 22.00
CA ILE A 130 -1.88 7.55 23.03
C ILE A 130 -1.53 8.48 24.21
N ASN A 131 -0.24 8.52 24.56
CA ASN A 131 0.32 9.34 25.62
C ASN A 131 0.82 10.72 25.15
N GLY A 132 0.32 11.18 23.99
CA GLY A 132 0.68 12.45 23.39
C GLY A 132 1.92 12.36 22.49
N TYR A 133 2.50 13.51 22.19
CA TYR A 133 3.59 13.66 21.24
C TYR A 133 4.59 14.69 21.74
N ASN A 134 5.87 14.46 21.45
CA ASN A 134 6.92 15.49 21.63
C ASN A 134 7.95 15.50 20.50
N LEU A 135 8.23 14.35 19.88
CA LEU A 135 9.19 14.20 18.79
C LEU A 135 8.65 13.29 17.68
N PRO A 136 9.01 13.55 16.40
CA PRO A 136 8.75 12.60 15.34
C PRO A 136 9.60 11.36 15.56
N MET A 137 9.04 10.18 15.32
CA MET A 137 9.70 8.90 15.59
C MET A 137 9.21 7.82 14.64
N THR A 138 10.14 7.00 14.17
CA THR A 138 9.82 5.77 13.43
C THR A 138 10.49 4.57 14.05
N MET A 139 9.85 3.42 13.86
CA MET A 139 10.41 2.13 14.21
C MET A 139 10.25 1.15 13.04
N GLU A 140 11.29 0.36 12.79
CA GLU A 140 11.26 -0.73 11.82
C GLU A 140 12.01 -1.95 12.34
N ALA A 141 11.54 -3.13 11.95
CA ALA A 141 12.26 -4.38 12.08
C ALA A 141 13.20 -4.58 10.89
N GLY A 142 14.36 -5.20 11.12
CA GLY A 142 15.34 -5.58 10.11
C GLY A 142 15.84 -7.01 10.28
N GLY A 143 15.95 -7.75 9.18
CA GLY A 143 16.48 -9.13 9.14
C GLY A 143 16.13 -9.87 7.84
N SER A 144 16.95 -10.84 7.45
CA SER A 144 16.85 -11.60 6.18
C SER A 144 15.82 -12.75 6.21
N SER A 145 14.99 -12.85 7.25
CA SER A 145 14.05 -13.98 7.42
C SER A 145 12.76 -13.50 8.06
N LEU A 146 12.02 -12.66 7.32
CA LEU A 146 10.64 -12.35 7.62
C LEU A 146 9.80 -13.64 7.52
N LYS A 147 9.60 -14.33 8.64
CA LYS A 147 8.60 -15.39 8.75
C LYS A 147 7.24 -14.71 8.89
N VAL A 148 6.55 -14.56 7.77
CA VAL A 148 5.11 -14.25 7.82
C VAL A 148 4.41 -15.49 8.36
N LEU A 149 3.87 -15.38 9.58
CA LEU A 149 2.96 -16.39 10.10
C LEU A 149 1.74 -16.45 9.16
N ASN A 150 1.41 -17.63 8.65
CA ASN A 150 0.11 -17.85 8.02
C ASN A 150 -0.95 -17.60 9.09
N CYS A 151 -1.63 -16.45 9.04
CA CYS A 151 -2.79 -16.18 9.89
C CYS A 151 -3.85 -17.25 9.59
N THR A 152 -4.08 -18.19 10.51
CA THR A 152 -5.16 -19.18 10.46
C THR A 152 -6.42 -18.69 11.16
N ILE A 153 -6.50 -17.42 11.54
CA ILE A 153 -7.69 -16.84 12.16
C ILE A 153 -8.75 -16.66 11.06
N THR A 154 -9.90 -17.30 11.26
CA THR A 154 -11.11 -17.12 10.44
C THR A 154 -11.45 -15.63 10.37
N GLY A 155 -11.33 -15.03 9.17
CA GLY A 155 -11.54 -13.59 8.95
C GLY A 155 -10.30 -12.80 8.51
N CYS A 156 -9.11 -13.42 8.45
CA CYS A 156 -7.95 -12.86 7.76
C CYS A 156 -8.18 -12.91 6.23
N SER A 157 -8.80 -11.87 5.65
CA SER A 157 -8.69 -11.59 4.22
C SER A 157 -7.26 -11.14 3.89
N ASP A 158 -6.86 -11.22 2.61
CA ASP A 158 -5.52 -10.82 2.14
C ASP A 158 -5.10 -9.38 2.55
N GLY A 159 -6.03 -8.56 3.05
CA GLY A 159 -5.81 -7.23 3.64
C GLY A 159 -5.07 -7.21 4.99
N LEU A 160 -5.04 -8.28 5.79
CA LEU A 160 -4.35 -8.30 7.11
C LEU A 160 -2.89 -8.77 7.06
N ASN A 161 -2.39 -9.20 5.90
CA ASN A 161 -0.95 -9.38 5.64
C ASN A 161 -0.15 -8.06 5.72
N GLN A 162 -0.81 -6.92 5.93
CA GLN A 162 -0.22 -5.59 6.12
C GLN A 162 0.43 -5.35 7.50
N LEU A 163 0.19 -6.25 8.47
CA LEU A 163 0.59 -6.06 9.87
C LEU A 163 1.96 -6.67 10.24
N TYR A 164 2.67 -7.30 9.31
CA TYR A 164 3.93 -7.98 9.61
C TYR A 164 5.14 -7.13 9.21
N CYS A 165 5.96 -6.77 10.19
CA CYS A 165 7.28 -6.17 10.02
C CYS A 165 7.42 -4.90 9.19
N THR A 166 6.33 -4.18 8.91
CA THR A 166 6.42 -2.91 8.20
C THR A 166 6.82 -1.76 9.13
N LYS A 167 7.56 -0.78 8.59
CA LYS A 167 7.92 0.45 9.31
C LYS A 167 6.67 1.15 9.86
N THR A 168 6.71 1.59 11.11
CA THR A 168 5.63 2.27 11.84
C THR A 168 6.15 3.58 12.41
N GLY A 169 5.29 4.56 12.70
CA GLY A 169 5.74 5.87 13.17
C GLY A 169 4.93 7.08 12.79
N CYS A 170 5.45 8.23 13.23
CA CYS A 170 4.99 9.55 12.85
C CYS A 170 6.18 10.41 12.41
N VAL A 171 6.08 10.95 11.20
CA VAL A 171 7.09 11.82 10.59
C VAL A 171 6.71 13.29 10.64
N ASP A 172 5.42 13.61 10.81
CA ASP A 172 4.92 14.96 10.96
C ASP A 172 5.36 15.58 12.30
N ASP A 173 5.74 16.86 12.28
CA ASP A 173 6.00 17.63 13.50
C ASP A 173 4.68 18.17 14.08
N LEU A 174 4.05 17.36 14.94
CA LEU A 174 2.77 17.73 15.54
C LEU A 174 2.87 18.97 16.44
N ASN A 175 4.06 19.33 16.94
CA ASN A 175 4.22 20.52 17.76
C ASN A 175 3.84 21.80 17.00
N GLN A 176 4.03 21.83 15.69
CA GLN A 176 3.69 22.98 14.83
C GLN A 176 2.18 23.10 14.55
N ARG A 177 1.45 21.99 14.66
CA ARG A 177 0.03 21.89 14.30
C ARG A 177 -0.86 21.55 15.49
N CYS A 178 -0.30 21.45 16.69
CA CYS A 178 -1.01 21.05 17.89
C CYS A 178 -2.12 22.04 18.23
N PRO A 179 -3.38 21.60 18.36
CA PRO A 179 -4.49 22.45 18.83
C PRO A 179 -4.16 23.13 20.15
N ILE A 180 -4.61 24.37 20.34
CA ILE A 180 -4.20 25.21 21.48
C ILE A 180 -4.56 24.56 22.83
N GLU A 181 -5.66 23.83 22.89
CA GLU A 181 -6.14 23.12 24.08
C GLU A 181 -5.23 21.95 24.47
N LEU A 182 -4.48 21.40 23.50
CA LEU A 182 -3.60 20.24 23.69
C LEU A 182 -2.13 20.64 23.87
N GLN A 183 -1.78 21.91 23.67
CA GLN A 183 -0.39 22.35 23.79
C GLN A 183 0.13 22.19 25.21
N LEU A 184 1.35 21.66 25.33
CA LEU A 184 2.07 21.68 26.60
C LEU A 184 2.48 23.13 26.92
N GLU A 185 2.17 23.62 28.11
CA GLU A 185 2.43 25.02 28.52
C GLU A 185 3.92 25.40 28.43
N SER A 186 4.82 24.46 28.77
CA SER A 186 6.25 24.67 28.61
C SER A 186 6.68 24.74 27.15
N GLY A 187 5.88 24.23 26.22
CA GLY A 187 6.10 24.16 24.78
C GLY A 187 6.92 22.94 24.33
N GLY A 188 6.77 22.54 23.07
CA GLY A 188 7.49 21.38 22.49
C GLY A 188 6.86 20.01 22.78
N GLY A 189 5.61 20.00 23.23
CA GLY A 189 4.80 18.78 23.38
C GLY A 189 3.33 19.04 23.06
N CYS A 190 2.65 18.00 22.59
CA CYS A 190 1.22 17.98 22.30
C CYS A 190 0.57 16.86 23.11
N LYS A 191 -0.31 17.22 24.03
CA LYS A 191 -1.07 16.30 24.86
C LYS A 191 -2.07 15.52 24.00
N SER A 192 -2.36 14.28 24.39
CA SER A 192 -3.53 13.58 23.87
C SER A 192 -4.80 14.15 24.48
N ALA A 193 -5.94 13.87 23.83
CA ALA A 193 -7.23 14.30 24.33
C ALA A 193 -7.57 13.66 25.69
N CYS A 194 -7.19 12.39 25.90
CA CYS A 194 -7.36 11.72 27.17
C CYS A 194 -6.64 12.45 28.31
N GLN A 195 -5.41 12.91 28.08
CA GLN A 195 -4.62 13.64 29.07
C GLN A 195 -5.20 15.00 29.44
N THR A 196 -5.93 15.61 28.51
CA THR A 196 -6.46 16.97 28.67
C THR A 196 -7.87 16.94 29.29
N PHE A 197 -8.71 16.02 28.84
CA PHE A 197 -10.13 15.99 29.18
C PHE A 197 -10.51 14.85 30.14
N GLY A 198 -9.77 13.73 30.15
CA GLY A 198 -9.94 12.63 31.09
C GLY A 198 -11.29 11.90 31.03
N THR A 199 -12.09 12.09 29.97
CA THR A 199 -13.40 11.43 29.85
C THR A 199 -13.28 10.08 29.14
N GLN A 200 -14.23 9.19 29.38
CA GLN A 200 -14.31 7.88 28.72
C GLN A 200 -14.33 7.98 27.19
N GLU A 201 -14.93 9.04 26.66
CA GLU A 201 -14.96 9.37 25.22
C GLU A 201 -13.55 9.56 24.64
N TYR A 202 -12.61 10.13 25.41
CA TYR A 202 -11.25 10.40 24.95
C TYR A 202 -10.23 9.34 25.37
N CYS A 203 -10.44 8.67 26.51
CA CYS A 203 -9.49 7.70 27.06
C CYS A 203 -9.80 6.25 26.62
N CYS A 204 -11.06 5.93 26.38
CA CYS A 204 -11.51 4.62 25.90
C CYS A 204 -11.03 3.43 26.77
N ASP A 205 -10.88 3.63 28.08
CA ASP A 205 -10.22 2.71 29.03
C ASP A 205 -10.95 1.37 29.29
N ASN A 206 -12.16 1.14 28.76
CA ASN A 206 -12.99 -0.03 29.10
C ASN A 206 -13.79 -0.65 27.93
N SER A 207 -13.51 -0.29 26.68
CA SER A 207 -14.28 -0.80 25.53
C SER A 207 -13.52 -1.84 24.73
N LEU A 208 -13.51 -3.09 25.21
CA LEU A 208 -13.14 -4.27 24.41
C LEU A 208 -14.13 -4.52 23.24
N THR A 209 -15.20 -3.74 23.16
CA THR A 209 -16.14 -3.73 22.04
C THR A 209 -15.74 -2.67 21.02
N LEU A 210 -15.35 -3.11 19.83
CA LEU A 210 -15.23 -2.28 18.62
C LEU A 210 -16.58 -1.62 18.35
N GLY A 211 -16.77 -0.38 18.80
CA GLY A 211 -18.01 0.37 18.53
C GLY A 211 -18.33 1.54 19.45
N MET A 212 -17.74 1.66 20.65
CA MET A 212 -18.10 2.75 21.60
C MET A 212 -17.09 3.91 21.72
N CYS A 213 -15.99 3.89 20.97
CA CYS A 213 -15.03 4.99 20.91
C CYS A 213 -15.24 5.71 19.56
N GLU A 214 -16.20 6.63 19.50
CA GLU A 214 -16.45 7.40 18.27
C GLU A 214 -15.26 8.32 17.96
N PRO A 215 -14.88 8.50 16.68
CA PRO A 215 -13.79 9.40 16.31
C PRO A 215 -14.09 10.85 16.72
N THR A 216 -13.43 11.35 17.76
CA THR A 216 -13.45 12.77 18.13
C THR A 216 -12.55 13.59 17.20
N ALA A 217 -12.77 14.90 17.10
CA ALA A 217 -11.91 15.80 16.31
C ALA A 217 -10.42 15.69 16.69
N SER A 218 -10.13 15.49 17.98
CA SER A 218 -8.77 15.28 18.48
C SER A 218 -8.17 13.94 18.00
N THR A 219 -8.95 12.84 18.02
CA THR A 219 -8.46 11.56 17.47
C THR A 219 -8.24 11.62 15.96
N GLN A 220 -9.08 12.36 15.23
CA GLN A 220 -8.91 12.60 13.80
C GLN A 220 -7.65 13.43 13.49
N PHE A 221 -7.28 14.36 14.37
CA PHE A 221 -6.02 15.10 14.25
C PHE A 221 -4.80 14.16 14.28
N PHE A 222 -4.69 13.30 15.29
CA PHE A 222 -3.58 12.33 15.38
C PHE A 222 -3.63 11.29 14.26
N ARG A 223 -4.83 10.78 13.91
CA ARG A 223 -5.01 9.83 12.81
C ARG A 223 -4.54 10.40 11.47
N SER A 224 -4.96 11.62 11.14
CA SER A 224 -4.64 12.24 9.85
C SER A 224 -3.18 12.66 9.72
N ALA A 225 -2.54 13.05 10.82
CA ALA A 225 -1.14 13.47 10.81
C ALA A 225 -0.16 12.27 10.95
N CYS A 226 -0.57 11.20 11.64
CA CYS A 226 0.26 10.05 11.92
C CYS A 226 -0.51 8.72 11.71
N PRO A 227 -0.98 8.41 10.49
CA PRO A 227 -1.83 7.25 10.21
C PRO A 227 -1.16 5.90 10.52
N ARG A 228 0.17 5.90 10.66
CA ARG A 228 0.99 4.72 10.96
C ARG A 228 1.43 4.64 12.41
N SER A 229 0.80 5.35 13.33
CA SER A 229 1.04 5.24 14.77
C SER A 229 -0.21 4.75 15.50
N SER A 230 -0.05 4.20 16.70
CA SER A 230 -1.17 3.94 17.61
C SER A 230 -1.60 5.26 18.24
N TYR A 231 -2.89 5.60 18.23
CA TYR A 231 -3.39 6.85 18.83
C TYR A 231 -4.63 6.66 19.72
N VAL A 232 -5.23 5.45 19.72
CA VAL A 232 -6.29 5.05 20.64
C VAL A 232 -6.02 3.63 21.15
N THR A 233 -6.27 3.40 22.44
CA THR A 233 -6.13 2.10 23.10
C THR A 233 -7.12 1.07 22.51
N GLY A 234 -6.67 -0.16 22.25
CA GLY A 234 -7.53 -1.24 21.73
C GLY A 234 -7.70 -1.29 20.21
N PHE A 235 -7.22 -0.28 19.47
CA PHE A 235 -7.11 -0.34 18.02
C PHE A 235 -5.75 -0.92 17.62
N ILE A 236 -5.75 -1.89 16.69
CA ILE A 236 -4.52 -2.49 16.13
C ILE A 236 -3.79 -1.57 15.13
N SER A 237 -4.24 -0.32 14.96
CA SER A 237 -3.59 0.66 14.08
C SER A 237 -2.16 0.93 14.56
N GLY A 238 -1.16 0.77 13.69
CA GLY A 238 0.24 1.04 14.04
C GLY A 238 0.99 -0.12 14.72
N VAL A 239 0.29 -1.14 15.22
CA VAL A 239 0.88 -2.36 15.79
C VAL A 239 1.45 -3.23 14.68
N ARG A 240 2.65 -3.79 14.87
CA ARG A 240 3.37 -4.61 13.89
C ARG A 240 3.86 -5.88 14.53
N PHE A 241 3.66 -7.03 13.89
CA PHE A 241 4.10 -8.33 14.37
C PHE A 241 5.38 -8.76 13.65
N CYS A 242 6.40 -9.20 14.40
CA CYS A 242 7.63 -9.79 13.89
C CYS A 242 8.20 -10.85 14.81
N ASP A 243 8.93 -11.80 14.21
CA ASP A 243 9.67 -12.83 14.93
C ASP A 243 11.16 -12.71 14.61
N ASP A 244 12.02 -12.82 15.63
CA ASP A 244 13.49 -12.99 15.52
C ASP A 244 14.22 -11.95 14.65
N VAL A 245 13.97 -10.65 14.90
CA VAL A 245 14.57 -9.54 14.14
C VAL A 245 15.26 -8.50 15.03
N ASN A 246 16.19 -7.75 14.43
CA ASN A 246 16.73 -6.54 15.04
C ASN A 246 15.78 -5.37 14.77
N TYR A 247 15.78 -4.37 15.63
CA TYR A 247 14.93 -3.18 15.49
C TYR A 247 15.76 -1.92 15.31
N THR A 248 15.19 -0.94 14.61
CA THR A 248 15.73 0.41 14.52
C THR A 248 14.67 1.40 14.98
N VAL A 249 15.00 2.22 15.98
CA VAL A 249 14.20 3.36 16.44
C VAL A 249 14.93 4.64 16.01
N ARG A 250 14.24 5.52 15.30
CA ARG A 250 14.83 6.73 14.73
C ARG A 250 14.02 7.96 15.14
N PHE A 251 14.69 8.93 15.76
CA PHE A 251 14.12 10.24 16.10
C PHE A 251 14.29 11.21 14.93
N CYS A 252 13.26 12.02 14.68
CA CYS A 252 13.16 12.98 13.58
C CYS A 252 13.50 12.39 12.20
N PRO A 253 12.89 11.25 11.80
CA PRO A 253 13.07 10.70 10.47
C PRO A 253 12.65 11.71 9.39
N SER A 254 13.19 11.52 8.18
CA SER A 254 12.79 12.31 7.02
C SER A 254 11.29 12.12 6.70
N VAL A 255 10.61 13.21 6.34
CA VAL A 255 9.15 13.23 6.03
C VAL A 255 8.74 12.26 4.92
N ASP A 256 9.68 11.93 4.04
CA ASP A 256 9.51 11.06 2.89
C ASP A 256 9.80 9.57 3.21
N THR A 257 10.14 9.21 4.46
CA THR A 257 10.66 7.87 4.78
C THR A 257 9.69 6.71 4.53
N PHE A 258 8.39 6.98 4.48
CA PHE A 258 7.35 5.98 4.19
C PHE A 258 7.01 5.91 2.70
N SER A 259 7.15 7.03 2.00
CA SER A 259 6.69 7.19 0.62
C SER A 259 7.81 7.10 -0.40
N THR A 260 9.08 7.14 0.01
CA THR A 260 10.22 7.29 -0.90
C THR A 260 11.28 6.20 -0.79
N ILE A 261 11.68 5.64 -1.92
CA ILE A 261 12.86 4.78 -2.10
C ILE A 261 14.01 5.66 -2.60
N LYS A 262 15.10 5.70 -1.83
CA LYS A 262 16.34 6.41 -2.18
C LYS A 262 17.35 5.42 -2.78
N LEU A 263 18.37 5.93 -3.46
CA LEU A 263 19.49 5.11 -3.95
C LEU A 263 20.12 4.29 -2.82
N GLY A 264 20.35 3.00 -3.09
CA GLY A 264 20.81 2.03 -2.09
C GLY A 264 19.70 1.49 -1.17
N GLY A 265 18.51 2.10 -1.19
CA GLY A 265 17.31 1.56 -0.56
C GLY A 265 16.65 0.48 -1.42
N GLN A 266 15.85 -0.35 -0.77
CA GLN A 266 15.05 -1.39 -1.42
C GLN A 266 13.73 -1.58 -0.69
N LEU A 267 12.71 -1.98 -1.43
CA LEU A 267 11.41 -2.41 -0.93
C LEU A 267 11.29 -3.91 -1.18
N ASN A 268 11.37 -4.72 -0.14
CA ASN A 268 11.24 -6.18 -0.26
C ASN A 268 9.77 -6.59 -0.46
N TYR A 269 9.53 -7.86 -0.75
CA TYR A 269 8.18 -8.39 -1.01
C TYR A 269 7.13 -8.04 0.06
N TYR A 270 7.49 -8.17 1.34
CA TYR A 270 6.59 -7.88 2.46
C TYR A 270 6.55 -6.40 2.83
N ASP A 271 7.51 -5.61 2.34
CA ASP A 271 7.55 -4.19 2.63
C ASP A 271 6.44 -3.46 1.84
N ARG A 272 6.06 -2.30 2.35
CA ARG A 272 5.04 -1.44 1.78
C ARG A 272 5.55 -0.01 1.74
N LEU A 273 5.48 0.60 0.56
CA LEU A 273 5.72 2.02 0.38
C LEU A 273 4.35 2.71 0.47
N VAL A 274 4.20 3.68 1.35
CA VAL A 274 2.90 4.29 1.63
C VAL A 274 3.02 5.80 1.48
N SER A 275 2.08 6.40 0.75
CA SER A 275 1.96 7.84 0.58
C SER A 275 1.91 8.57 1.93
N ILE A 276 2.31 9.84 1.96
CA ILE A 276 2.57 10.57 3.21
C ILE A 276 1.34 10.59 4.13
N ARG A 277 0.14 10.81 3.59
CA ARG A 277 -1.12 10.81 4.33
C ARG A 277 -1.74 9.43 4.49
N GLY A 278 -1.12 8.40 3.93
CA GLY A 278 -1.63 7.03 3.99
C GLY A 278 -2.84 6.78 3.10
N ASN A 279 -2.99 7.51 1.99
CA ASN A 279 -4.09 7.30 1.05
C ASN A 279 -3.86 6.06 0.16
N PHE A 280 -2.62 5.91 -0.33
CA PHE A 280 -2.20 4.86 -1.24
C PHE A 280 -1.01 4.06 -0.69
N THR A 281 -1.02 2.76 -1.00
CA THR A 281 0.05 1.81 -0.72
C THR A 281 0.55 1.20 -2.01
N LEU A 282 1.87 1.12 -2.17
CA LEU A 282 2.58 0.37 -3.19
C LEU A 282 3.28 -0.83 -2.56
N GLY A 283 3.21 -1.98 -3.22
CA GLY A 283 3.89 -3.18 -2.78
C GLY A 283 3.69 -4.39 -3.69
N PHE A 284 4.36 -5.48 -3.36
CA PHE A 284 4.21 -6.74 -4.07
C PHE A 284 2.98 -7.52 -3.62
N PHE A 285 2.31 -8.17 -4.56
CA PHE A 285 1.17 -9.06 -4.32
C PHE A 285 1.25 -10.31 -5.21
N ASN A 286 0.47 -11.34 -4.88
CA ASN A 286 0.36 -12.57 -5.68
C ASN A 286 -1.05 -12.70 -6.23
N SER A 287 -1.19 -12.92 -7.53
CA SER A 287 -2.44 -13.33 -8.17
C SER A 287 -2.15 -14.21 -9.38
N ASN A 288 -1.95 -15.51 -9.15
CA ASN A 288 -1.43 -16.46 -10.15
C ASN A 288 -0.05 -16.05 -10.72
N GLY A 289 0.78 -15.47 -9.85
CA GLY A 289 2.09 -14.89 -10.19
C GLY A 289 2.33 -13.64 -9.35
N PHE A 290 3.59 -13.26 -9.19
CA PHE A 290 3.94 -12.08 -8.41
C PHE A 290 3.95 -10.80 -9.27
N TYR A 291 3.38 -9.74 -8.69
CA TYR A 291 3.27 -8.44 -9.30
C TYR A 291 3.62 -7.34 -8.30
N LEU A 292 4.00 -6.18 -8.82
CA LEU A 292 4.09 -4.93 -8.09
C LEU A 292 2.86 -4.08 -8.45
N GLY A 293 2.17 -3.52 -7.45
CA GLY A 293 1.01 -2.68 -7.70
C GLY A 293 0.75 -1.64 -6.63
N ILE A 294 -0.24 -0.79 -6.90
CA ILE A 294 -0.73 0.28 -6.02
C ILE A 294 -2.20 0.01 -5.69
N TRP A 295 -2.62 0.32 -4.47
CA TRP A 295 -4.01 0.24 -4.00
C TRP A 295 -4.28 1.32 -2.95
N TYR A 296 -5.56 1.62 -2.69
CA TYR A 296 -5.96 2.46 -1.57
C TYR A 296 -5.61 1.77 -0.24
N SER A 297 -4.97 2.49 0.68
CA SER A 297 -4.48 1.89 1.93
C SER A 297 -5.61 1.39 2.83
N ASP A 298 -6.72 2.13 2.88
CA ASP A 298 -7.89 1.84 3.72
C ASP A 298 -8.95 0.97 3.01
N ASP A 299 -8.74 0.54 1.75
CA ASP A 299 -9.63 -0.39 1.06
C ASP A 299 -9.45 -1.82 1.60
N ALA A 300 -10.51 -2.35 2.21
CA ALA A 300 -10.52 -3.68 2.81
C ALA A 300 -10.31 -4.82 1.79
N GLU A 301 -10.72 -4.60 0.53
CA GLU A 301 -10.49 -5.54 -0.57
C GLU A 301 -9.09 -5.39 -1.17
N ALA A 302 -8.39 -4.30 -0.82
CA ALA A 302 -7.08 -3.93 -1.34
C ALA A 302 -7.02 -3.99 -2.88
N ARG A 303 -8.07 -3.51 -3.57
CA ARG A 303 -8.17 -3.55 -5.03
C ARG A 303 -7.03 -2.78 -5.67
N LYS A 304 -6.40 -3.40 -6.67
CA LYS A 304 -5.23 -2.80 -7.31
C LYS A 304 -5.69 -1.77 -8.33
N VAL A 305 -5.23 -0.54 -8.14
CA VAL A 305 -5.54 0.60 -9.03
C VAL A 305 -4.44 0.82 -10.07
N TRP A 306 -3.30 0.12 -9.92
CA TRP A 306 -2.20 0.14 -10.88
C TRP A 306 -1.33 -1.10 -10.71
N VAL A 307 -0.78 -1.63 -11.80
CA VAL A 307 0.14 -2.78 -11.81
C VAL A 307 1.33 -2.47 -12.71
N ALA A 308 2.56 -2.68 -12.20
CA ALA A 308 3.79 -2.35 -12.92
C ALA A 308 4.13 -3.38 -14.01
N ASN A 309 3.88 -4.66 -13.73
CA ASN A 309 4.28 -5.78 -14.59
C ASN A 309 3.09 -6.67 -15.03
N PRO A 310 1.96 -6.11 -15.52
CA PRO A 310 0.74 -6.87 -15.81
C PRO A 310 0.98 -7.94 -16.88
N ASN A 311 1.82 -7.65 -17.88
CA ASN A 311 2.16 -8.56 -18.98
C ASN A 311 3.23 -9.60 -18.63
N LYS A 312 3.96 -9.42 -17.52
CA LYS A 312 5.13 -10.24 -17.16
C LYS A 312 5.07 -10.61 -15.68
N PRO A 313 4.13 -11.51 -15.29
CA PRO A 313 4.12 -12.06 -13.94
C PRO A 313 5.47 -12.66 -13.58
N ILE A 314 5.92 -12.39 -12.36
CA ILE A 314 7.14 -13.00 -11.85
C ILE A 314 6.78 -14.39 -11.33
N LYS A 315 7.32 -15.42 -12.00
CA LYS A 315 7.20 -16.83 -11.60
C LYS A 315 8.38 -17.22 -10.70
N SER A 316 8.46 -16.63 -9.52
CA SER A 316 9.46 -16.99 -8.51
C SER A 316 8.94 -18.12 -7.60
N ILE A 317 9.83 -18.98 -7.12
CA ILE A 317 9.49 -19.97 -6.07
C ILE A 317 9.67 -19.42 -4.66
N SER A 318 10.32 -18.26 -4.50
CA SER A 318 10.57 -17.64 -3.19
C SER A 318 10.27 -16.15 -3.23
N ALA A 319 9.19 -15.76 -2.57
CA ALA A 319 8.77 -14.36 -2.50
C ALA A 319 9.72 -13.52 -1.63
N GLY A 320 10.29 -14.10 -0.58
CA GLY A 320 11.10 -13.40 0.41
C GLY A 320 12.44 -12.84 -0.09
N ILE A 321 12.85 -13.18 -1.32
CA ILE A 321 14.09 -12.68 -1.95
C ILE A 321 13.82 -11.67 -3.07
N MET A 322 12.55 -11.29 -3.30
CA MET A 322 12.18 -10.27 -4.28
C MET A 322 12.26 -8.87 -3.67
N SER A 323 12.80 -7.94 -4.43
CA SER A 323 12.83 -6.53 -4.03
C SER A 323 12.72 -5.59 -5.23
N LEU A 324 12.15 -4.41 -4.97
CA LEU A 324 12.14 -3.25 -5.85
C LEU A 324 13.24 -2.28 -5.37
N SER A 325 14.08 -1.80 -6.29
CA SER A 325 15.14 -0.84 -5.98
C SER A 325 15.47 0.03 -7.18
N ILE A 326 16.32 1.03 -6.97
CA ILE A 326 16.85 1.89 -8.04
C ILE A 326 18.26 1.39 -8.38
N ASP A 327 18.51 1.06 -9.65
CA ASP A 327 19.83 0.67 -10.13
C ASP A 327 20.80 1.86 -9.97
N PRO A 328 21.87 1.74 -9.15
CA PRO A 328 22.80 2.84 -8.91
C PRO A 328 23.61 3.24 -10.16
N LYS A 329 23.66 2.40 -11.20
CA LYS A 329 24.40 2.70 -12.43
C LYS A 329 23.53 3.43 -13.45
N THR A 330 22.27 3.02 -13.60
CA THR A 330 21.39 3.52 -14.66
C THR A 330 20.32 4.50 -14.16
N GLY A 331 20.00 4.47 -12.87
CA GLY A 331 18.90 5.23 -12.27
C GLY A 331 17.53 4.62 -12.54
N ASN A 332 17.46 3.45 -13.17
CA ASN A 332 16.20 2.76 -13.46
C ASN A 332 15.61 2.12 -12.20
N LEU A 333 14.28 2.13 -12.11
CA LEU A 333 13.56 1.25 -11.19
C LEU A 333 13.62 -0.18 -11.71
N ILE A 334 14.09 -1.08 -10.86
CA ILE A 334 14.31 -2.49 -11.19
C ILE A 334 13.68 -3.40 -10.15
N ILE A 335 13.19 -4.55 -10.61
CA ILE A 335 12.80 -5.65 -9.73
C ILE A 335 13.90 -6.71 -9.77
N THR A 336 14.38 -7.12 -8.60
CA THR A 336 15.42 -8.14 -8.45
C THR A 336 14.93 -9.34 -7.66
N THR A 337 15.55 -10.50 -7.88
CA THR A 337 15.39 -11.71 -7.05
C THR A 337 16.77 -12.24 -6.67
N GLY A 338 17.05 -12.32 -5.38
CA GLY A 338 18.37 -12.78 -4.89
C GLY A 338 19.55 -12.00 -5.49
N GLY A 339 19.38 -10.69 -5.70
CA GLY A 339 20.39 -9.80 -6.30
C GLY A 339 20.47 -9.84 -7.83
N THR A 340 19.70 -10.72 -8.50
CA THR A 340 19.66 -10.78 -9.97
C THR A 340 18.49 -9.94 -10.50
N THR A 341 18.75 -9.04 -11.45
CA THR A 341 17.71 -8.20 -12.07
C THR A 341 16.80 -9.03 -12.97
N LEU A 342 15.49 -8.98 -12.72
CA LEU A 342 14.47 -9.69 -13.50
C LEU A 342 13.88 -8.83 -14.61
N MET A 343 13.65 -7.56 -14.31
CA MET A 343 13.11 -6.58 -15.24
C MET A 343 13.37 -5.15 -14.77
N ASN A 344 13.44 -4.26 -15.75
CA ASN A 344 13.38 -2.83 -15.53
C ASN A 344 11.91 -2.40 -15.64
N ILE A 345 11.43 -1.63 -14.67
CA ILE A 345 10.11 -1.01 -14.69
C ILE A 345 10.16 0.28 -15.53
N THR A 346 11.31 0.95 -15.51
CA THR A 346 11.55 2.18 -16.24
C THR A 346 12.70 2.03 -17.23
N ASP A 347 12.74 2.93 -18.21
CA ASP A 347 13.87 3.11 -19.12
C ASP A 347 14.22 4.61 -19.20
N VAL A 348 14.87 5.11 -18.14
CA VAL A 348 15.20 6.53 -17.98
C VAL A 348 16.65 6.85 -18.33
N GLN A 349 16.86 8.07 -18.83
CA GLN A 349 18.17 8.63 -19.10
C GLN A 349 18.60 9.54 -17.94
N ALA A 350 19.01 8.94 -16.82
CA ALA A 350 19.42 9.69 -15.63
C ALA A 350 20.85 10.27 -15.72
N GLY A 351 21.66 9.80 -16.68
CA GLY A 351 23.07 10.21 -16.83
C GLY A 351 24.04 9.44 -15.92
N PRO A 352 25.35 9.73 -15.98
CA PRO A 352 26.34 9.10 -15.12
C PRO A 352 26.17 9.58 -13.67
N ASN A 353 26.25 8.67 -12.70
CA ASN A 353 26.00 8.91 -11.27
C ASN A 353 24.58 9.47 -11.01
N PRO A 354 23.53 8.68 -11.28
CA PRO A 354 22.15 9.08 -11.04
C PRO A 354 21.97 9.54 -9.59
N ASN A 355 21.28 10.66 -9.37
CA ASN A 355 20.78 11.07 -8.05
C ASN A 355 19.26 11.14 -8.15
N VAL A 356 18.61 10.03 -7.84
CA VAL A 356 17.20 9.78 -8.18
C VAL A 356 16.50 9.17 -7.00
N THR A 357 15.24 9.53 -6.79
CA THR A 357 14.35 8.96 -5.79
C THR A 357 13.06 8.48 -6.45
N ALA A 358 12.43 7.46 -5.86
CA ALA A 358 11.14 6.99 -6.29
C ALA A 358 10.11 7.22 -5.18
N THR A 359 9.12 8.06 -5.44
CA THR A 359 8.18 8.59 -4.43
C THR A 359 6.74 8.28 -4.81
N LEU A 360 5.97 7.76 -3.85
CA LEU A 360 4.52 7.56 -3.96
C LEU A 360 3.77 8.76 -3.38
N GLU A 361 3.05 9.48 -4.23
CA GLU A 361 2.25 10.64 -3.86
C GLU A 361 0.87 10.25 -3.29
N ASP A 362 0.24 11.18 -2.56
CA ASP A 362 -1.12 11.00 -2.00
C ASP A 362 -2.23 10.95 -3.06
N THR A 363 -1.89 11.23 -4.32
CA THR A 363 -2.77 11.02 -5.48
C THR A 363 -2.71 9.59 -6.04
N GLY A 364 -1.77 8.77 -5.56
CA GLY A 364 -1.50 7.44 -6.11
C GLY A 364 -0.49 7.44 -7.26
N ASN A 365 0.05 8.60 -7.63
CA ASN A 365 1.09 8.69 -8.66
C ASN A 365 2.45 8.26 -8.07
N PHE A 366 3.09 7.26 -8.66
CA PHE A 366 4.41 6.81 -8.28
C PHE A 366 5.43 7.37 -9.27
N GLN A 367 6.30 8.24 -8.79
CA GLN A 367 7.19 9.04 -9.62
C GLN A 367 8.65 8.70 -9.36
N LEU A 368 9.45 8.72 -10.42
CA LEU A 368 10.91 8.67 -10.36
C LEU A 368 11.44 10.08 -10.63
N ILE A 369 12.08 10.70 -9.64
CA ILE A 369 12.42 12.12 -9.64
C ILE A 369 13.94 12.26 -9.62
N ASN A 370 14.48 13.13 -10.49
CA ASN A 370 15.88 13.54 -10.39
C ASN A 370 16.02 14.57 -9.26
N GLU A 371 16.84 14.26 -8.26
CA GLU A 371 17.01 15.10 -7.08
C GLU A 371 17.79 16.38 -7.35
N ILE A 372 18.52 16.47 -8.47
CA ILE A 372 19.35 17.63 -8.83
C ILE A 372 18.49 18.78 -9.37
N ASP A 373 17.63 18.49 -10.36
CA ASP A 373 16.81 19.47 -11.08
C ASP A 373 15.31 19.34 -10.79
N LYS A 374 14.92 18.38 -9.94
CA LYS A 374 13.54 18.08 -9.53
C LYS A 374 12.60 17.73 -10.69
N ARG A 375 13.14 17.31 -11.83
CA ARG A 375 12.33 16.84 -12.95
C ARG A 375 11.80 15.43 -12.68
N VAL A 376 10.55 15.19 -13.05
CA VAL A 376 9.97 13.84 -13.09
C VAL A 376 10.55 13.13 -14.32
N LEU A 377 11.31 12.06 -14.11
CA LEU A 377 11.90 11.22 -15.16
C LEU A 377 10.91 10.18 -15.68
N TRP A 378 10.05 9.67 -14.79
CA TRP A 378 9.03 8.68 -15.08
C TRP A 378 7.91 8.76 -14.04
N GLN A 379 6.69 8.40 -14.42
CA GLN A 379 5.55 8.36 -13.49
C GLN A 379 4.53 7.26 -13.87
N SER A 380 3.91 6.63 -12.87
CA SER A 380 2.91 5.57 -13.09
C SER A 380 1.67 6.06 -13.84
N PHE A 381 1.30 7.34 -13.67
CA PHE A 381 0.14 7.95 -14.33
C PHE A 381 0.26 8.00 -15.87
N ASP A 382 1.47 7.91 -16.43
CA ASP A 382 1.69 7.79 -17.88
C ASP A 382 1.55 6.34 -18.39
N HIS A 383 1.37 5.37 -17.48
CA HIS A 383 1.25 3.95 -17.78
C HIS A 383 0.03 3.33 -17.07
N PRO A 384 -1.19 3.79 -17.37
CA PRO A 384 -2.42 3.21 -16.80
C PRO A 384 -2.57 1.71 -17.07
N THR A 385 -3.29 1.01 -16.18
CA THR A 385 -3.78 -0.35 -16.40
C THR A 385 -5.26 -0.32 -16.78
N ASP A 386 -6.13 -0.92 -15.97
CA ASP A 386 -7.58 -0.98 -16.09
C ASP A 386 -8.30 0.15 -15.34
N VAL A 387 -7.59 0.89 -14.49
CA VAL A 387 -8.15 1.93 -13.62
C VAL A 387 -7.69 3.33 -14.01
N LEU A 388 -8.62 4.30 -13.96
CA LEU A 388 -8.36 5.73 -14.06
C LEU A 388 -8.66 6.41 -12.73
N LEU A 389 -7.60 6.81 -12.02
CA LEU A 389 -7.68 7.61 -10.78
C LEU A 389 -7.85 9.11 -11.08
N PRO A 390 -8.38 9.90 -10.14
CA PRO A 390 -8.33 11.36 -10.23
C PRO A 390 -6.90 11.87 -10.49
N GLY A 391 -6.76 12.80 -11.43
CA GLY A 391 -5.47 13.32 -11.89
C GLY A 391 -4.77 12.49 -12.96
N MET A 392 -5.21 11.25 -13.25
CA MET A 392 -4.77 10.51 -14.44
C MET A 392 -5.41 11.11 -15.71
N LYS A 393 -4.81 10.79 -16.86
CA LYS A 393 -5.18 11.33 -18.17
C LYS A 393 -5.68 10.21 -19.06
N LEU A 394 -6.71 10.49 -19.85
CA LEU A 394 -7.16 9.62 -20.95
C LEU A 394 -7.15 10.43 -22.26
N GLY A 395 -6.30 10.07 -23.22
CA GLY A 395 -6.08 10.86 -24.43
C GLY A 395 -4.71 10.66 -25.07
N PHE A 396 -4.08 11.74 -25.55
CA PHE A 396 -2.83 11.69 -26.28
C PHE A 396 -1.80 12.70 -25.78
N ASN A 397 -0.58 12.22 -25.56
CA ASN A 397 0.59 13.01 -25.20
C ASN A 397 1.35 13.42 -26.47
N MET A 398 1.34 14.72 -26.79
CA MET A 398 2.02 15.26 -27.96
C MET A 398 3.54 15.32 -27.81
N LYS A 399 4.07 15.29 -26.58
CA LYS A 399 5.53 15.32 -26.35
C LYS A 399 6.16 13.95 -26.55
N THR A 400 5.51 12.89 -26.09
CA THR A 400 6.02 11.51 -26.18
C THR A 400 5.45 10.74 -27.37
N GLY A 401 4.34 11.20 -27.95
CA GLY A 401 3.61 10.48 -28.99
C GLY A 401 2.82 9.28 -28.46
N GLN A 402 2.63 9.19 -27.14
CA GLN A 402 1.95 8.07 -26.47
C GLN A 402 0.45 8.37 -26.28
N ASN A 403 -0.40 7.36 -26.47
CA ASN A 403 -1.80 7.42 -26.03
C ASN A 403 -1.90 6.99 -24.55
N TRP A 404 -2.59 7.76 -23.74
CA TRP A 404 -3.07 7.31 -22.44
C TRP A 404 -4.39 6.56 -22.63
N THR A 405 -4.36 5.24 -22.45
CA THR A 405 -5.50 4.33 -22.68
C THR A 405 -5.59 3.33 -21.55
N LEU A 406 -6.80 2.98 -21.12
CA LEU A 406 -6.97 1.85 -20.20
C LEU A 406 -7.02 0.53 -20.97
N ALA A 407 -6.57 -0.53 -20.35
CA ALA A 407 -6.73 -1.91 -20.78
C ALA A 407 -7.35 -2.71 -19.65
N SER A 408 -8.49 -3.35 -19.90
CA SER A 408 -9.14 -4.20 -18.90
C SER A 408 -8.17 -5.30 -18.48
N TRP A 409 -8.31 -5.82 -17.27
CA TRP A 409 -7.67 -7.09 -16.94
C TRP A 409 -8.33 -8.25 -17.71
N LEU A 410 -7.65 -9.39 -17.77
CA LEU A 410 -8.16 -10.61 -18.38
C LEU A 410 -9.39 -11.10 -17.64
N THR A 411 -9.33 -11.05 -16.32
CA THR A 411 -10.42 -11.31 -15.38
C THR A 411 -10.28 -10.35 -14.19
N LYS A 412 -11.28 -10.22 -13.33
CA LYS A 412 -11.22 -9.38 -12.11
C LYS A 412 -10.05 -9.70 -11.16
N GLU A 413 -9.47 -10.90 -11.28
CA GLU A 413 -8.38 -11.36 -10.42
C GLU A 413 -7.05 -11.47 -11.18
N VAL A 414 -7.07 -11.58 -12.51
CA VAL A 414 -5.87 -11.89 -13.32
C VAL A 414 -5.39 -10.64 -14.06
N PRO A 415 -4.31 -9.96 -13.59
CA PRO A 415 -3.88 -8.65 -14.09
C PRO A 415 -3.42 -8.52 -15.54
N PRO A 416 -2.94 -9.57 -16.23
CA PRO A 416 -2.64 -9.49 -17.66
C PRO A 416 -3.76 -8.81 -18.46
N PRO A 417 -3.45 -7.98 -19.47
CA PRO A 417 -4.46 -7.30 -20.27
C PRO A 417 -5.45 -8.26 -20.92
N GLY A 418 -6.73 -7.93 -20.80
CA GLY A 418 -7.86 -8.64 -21.36
C GLY A 418 -8.23 -8.17 -22.76
N ALA A 419 -9.51 -8.38 -23.12
CA ALA A 419 -9.99 -8.10 -24.47
C ALA A 419 -10.29 -6.62 -24.72
N PHE A 420 -10.48 -5.80 -23.69
CA PHE A 420 -11.02 -4.46 -23.85
C PHE A 420 -9.99 -3.36 -23.58
N THR A 421 -10.10 -2.27 -24.35
CA THR A 421 -9.35 -1.04 -24.15
C THR A 421 -10.29 0.14 -24.18
N LEU A 422 -10.02 1.15 -23.36
CA LEU A 422 -10.76 2.42 -23.33
C LEU A 422 -9.81 3.53 -23.76
N SER A 423 -10.24 4.33 -24.74
CA SER A 423 -9.52 5.48 -25.24
C SER A 423 -10.48 6.64 -25.52
N VAL A 424 -9.94 7.84 -25.60
CA VAL A 424 -10.61 8.97 -26.24
C VAL A 424 -9.91 9.15 -27.57
N GLU A 425 -10.68 9.35 -28.64
CA GLU A 425 -10.17 9.48 -30.00
C GLU A 425 -10.93 10.55 -30.78
N PRO A 426 -10.25 11.33 -31.65
CA PRO A 426 -10.94 12.22 -32.57
C PRO A 426 -11.62 11.39 -33.66
N ASN A 427 -12.87 11.69 -33.97
CA ASN A 427 -13.54 11.17 -35.15
C ASN A 427 -13.12 11.95 -36.41
N TYR A 428 -13.62 11.51 -37.57
CA TYR A 428 -13.33 12.11 -38.88
C TYR A 428 -13.76 13.60 -39.02
N LYS A 429 -14.58 14.12 -38.10
CA LYS A 429 -14.98 15.53 -38.01
C LYS A 429 -14.23 16.31 -36.92
N GLY A 430 -13.24 15.68 -36.27
CA GLY A 430 -12.50 16.26 -35.15
C GLY A 430 -13.24 16.26 -33.80
N VAL A 431 -14.44 15.67 -33.73
CA VAL A 431 -15.18 15.52 -32.47
C VAL A 431 -14.59 14.35 -31.69
N ARG A 432 -14.25 14.59 -30.41
CA ARG A 432 -13.66 13.56 -29.55
C ARG A 432 -14.73 12.56 -29.14
N THR A 433 -14.37 11.28 -29.17
CA THR A 433 -15.27 10.16 -28.91
C THR A 433 -14.60 9.26 -27.88
N LEU A 434 -15.31 8.96 -26.80
CA LEU A 434 -14.95 7.90 -25.88
C LEU A 434 -15.22 6.57 -26.57
N MET A 435 -14.25 5.67 -26.58
CA MET A 435 -14.23 4.48 -27.41
C MET A 435 -13.76 3.29 -26.58
N ILE A 436 -14.62 2.28 -26.46
CA ILE A 436 -14.19 0.95 -26.01
C ILE A 436 -13.93 0.11 -27.25
N ARG A 437 -12.74 -0.46 -27.34
CA ARG A 437 -12.41 -1.47 -28.34
C ARG A 437 -12.29 -2.84 -27.72
N ARG A 438 -12.76 -3.83 -28.46
CA ARG A 438 -12.56 -5.24 -28.17
C ARG A 438 -11.56 -5.82 -29.17
N ARG A 439 -10.41 -6.31 -28.70
CA ARG A 439 -9.33 -6.86 -29.55
C ARG A 439 -8.98 -5.93 -30.73
N GLY A 440 -8.96 -4.62 -30.48
CA GLY A 440 -8.67 -3.58 -31.47
C GLY A 440 -9.83 -3.16 -32.37
N GLN A 441 -11.01 -3.78 -32.26
CA GLN A 441 -12.21 -3.41 -33.02
C GLN A 441 -13.15 -2.53 -32.19
N PRO A 442 -13.78 -1.48 -32.75
CA PRO A 442 -14.79 -0.68 -32.05
C PRO A 442 -15.91 -1.56 -31.49
N TYR A 443 -16.23 -1.38 -30.21
CA TYR A 443 -17.25 -2.14 -29.49
C TYR A 443 -18.33 -1.23 -28.92
N TRP A 444 -17.93 -0.10 -28.32
CA TRP A 444 -18.84 0.90 -27.78
C TRP A 444 -18.26 2.30 -27.99
N THR A 445 -19.12 3.27 -28.30
CA THR A 445 -18.73 4.65 -28.58
C THR A 445 -19.69 5.66 -27.96
N ARG A 446 -19.14 6.78 -27.48
CA ARG A 446 -19.90 7.95 -27.06
C ARG A 446 -19.20 9.22 -27.49
N SER A 447 -19.87 10.04 -28.31
CA SER A 447 -19.33 11.33 -28.73
C SER A 447 -19.35 12.31 -27.56
N LEU A 448 -18.25 13.03 -27.35
CA LEU A 448 -18.09 14.04 -26.31
C LEU A 448 -18.30 15.42 -26.92
N SER A 449 -19.23 16.21 -26.38
CA SER A 449 -19.43 17.61 -26.75
C SER A 449 -18.40 18.52 -26.05
N ASN A 450 -18.30 19.79 -26.47
CA ASN A 450 -17.27 20.72 -25.97
C ASN A 450 -17.41 21.09 -24.47
N HIS A 451 -18.58 20.87 -23.87
CA HIS A 451 -18.83 21.04 -22.44
C HIS A 451 -19.33 19.70 -21.90
N ILE A 452 -18.40 18.90 -21.38
CA ILE A 452 -18.75 17.57 -20.87
C ILE A 452 -19.47 17.75 -19.55
N SER A 453 -20.76 17.41 -19.49
CA SER A 453 -21.44 17.14 -18.24
C SER A 453 -21.57 15.62 -18.09
N PHE A 454 -21.50 15.11 -16.86
CA PHE A 454 -21.69 13.68 -16.61
C PHE A 454 -23.08 13.19 -17.06
N GLU A 455 -24.08 14.09 -17.08
CA GLU A 455 -25.41 13.83 -17.61
C GLU A 455 -25.38 13.29 -19.05
N ASP A 456 -24.33 13.61 -19.83
CA ASP A 456 -24.15 13.15 -21.21
C ASP A 456 -23.50 11.75 -21.33
N LEU A 457 -22.91 11.21 -20.26
CA LEU A 457 -22.19 9.92 -20.23
C LEU A 457 -23.03 8.75 -19.71
N PHE A 458 -24.15 9.01 -19.03
CA PHE A 458 -25.02 7.94 -18.49
C PHE A 458 -25.82 7.28 -19.62
N ALA A 459 -25.44 6.06 -20.00
CA ALA A 459 -26.23 5.23 -20.90
C ALA A 459 -27.42 4.53 -20.20
N LEU A 460 -27.47 4.47 -18.86
CA LEU A 460 -28.52 3.73 -18.13
C LEU A 460 -29.15 4.60 -17.04
N ASP A 461 -30.43 4.87 -17.22
CA ASP A 461 -31.34 5.66 -16.39
C ASP A 461 -31.18 5.38 -14.89
N HIS A 462 -30.54 6.29 -14.15
CA HIS A 462 -30.74 6.48 -12.70
C HIS A 462 -30.94 7.96 -12.43
N ARG A 463 -32.16 8.47 -12.70
CA ARG A 463 -32.57 9.82 -12.31
C ARG A 463 -32.30 10.04 -10.81
N GLY A 464 -31.38 10.92 -10.47
CA GLY A 464 -31.33 11.56 -9.15
C GLY A 464 -30.04 11.48 -8.35
N ARG A 465 -28.97 10.80 -8.81
CA ARG A 465 -27.65 10.91 -8.17
C ARG A 465 -26.80 11.96 -8.89
N GLN A 466 -26.31 12.96 -8.14
CA GLN A 466 -25.35 13.93 -8.68
C GLN A 466 -24.04 13.21 -9.06
N PRO A 467 -23.36 13.65 -10.13
CA PRO A 467 -22.08 13.07 -10.49
C PRO A 467 -21.04 13.39 -9.43
N TYR A 468 -20.45 12.36 -8.82
CA TYR A 468 -19.37 12.50 -7.85
C TYR A 468 -18.01 12.83 -8.47
N TYR A 469 -18.00 13.02 -9.79
CA TYR A 469 -16.83 13.23 -10.61
C TYR A 469 -17.07 14.43 -11.53
N ASN A 470 -16.02 15.20 -11.77
CA ASN A 470 -16.02 16.32 -12.68
C ASN A 470 -15.01 16.04 -13.79
N LEU A 471 -15.51 15.90 -15.03
CA LEU A 471 -14.68 15.59 -16.19
C LEU A 471 -14.38 16.86 -16.96
N THR A 472 -13.09 17.14 -17.17
CA THR A 472 -12.62 18.30 -17.90
C THR A 472 -11.85 17.85 -19.14
N SER A 473 -12.18 18.43 -20.30
CA SER A 473 -11.38 18.22 -21.52
C SER A 473 -10.31 19.29 -21.60
N VAL A 474 -9.05 18.86 -21.65
CA VAL A 474 -7.88 19.73 -21.68
C VAL A 474 -7.19 19.63 -23.03
N TYR A 475 -6.80 20.79 -23.58
CA TYR A 475 -5.97 20.89 -24.78
C TYR A 475 -4.88 21.93 -24.56
N ASN A 476 -3.62 21.51 -24.54
CA ASN A 476 -2.48 22.40 -24.28
C ASN A 476 -1.20 21.87 -24.96
N ALA A 477 -0.04 22.46 -24.65
CA ALA A 477 1.25 22.08 -25.25
C ALA A 477 1.74 20.67 -24.86
N GLU A 478 1.18 20.04 -23.82
CA GLU A 478 1.49 18.66 -23.45
C GLU A 478 0.74 17.67 -24.34
N GLY A 479 -0.52 17.94 -24.61
CA GLY A 479 -1.39 16.97 -25.22
C GLY A 479 -2.85 17.39 -25.19
N TRP A 480 -3.69 16.42 -25.52
CA TRP A 480 -5.12 16.54 -25.37
C TRP A 480 -5.63 15.34 -24.59
N TYR A 481 -6.41 15.58 -23.55
CA TYR A 481 -6.84 14.52 -22.65
C TYR A 481 -8.10 14.90 -21.89
N LEU A 482 -8.76 13.89 -21.35
CA LEU A 482 -9.73 14.04 -20.29
C LEU A 482 -9.02 13.91 -18.95
N SER A 483 -9.31 14.83 -18.05
CA SER A 483 -8.94 14.76 -16.64
C SER A 483 -10.20 14.63 -15.80
N ASN A 484 -10.11 13.79 -14.76
CA ASN A 484 -11.18 13.56 -13.82
C ASN A 484 -10.78 14.09 -12.43
N GLU A 485 -11.71 14.77 -11.77
CA GLU A 485 -11.60 15.18 -10.37
C GLU A 485 -12.79 14.63 -9.58
N SER A 486 -12.59 14.27 -8.32
CA SER A 486 -13.67 13.83 -7.42
C SER A 486 -13.52 14.51 -6.06
N SER A 487 -14.64 14.78 -5.39
CA SER A 487 -14.64 15.45 -4.07
C SER A 487 -15.46 14.73 -2.99
N TYR A 488 -16.18 13.66 -3.33
CA TYR A 488 -17.20 13.08 -2.45
C TYR A 488 -17.13 11.57 -2.28
N LEU A 489 -16.31 10.87 -3.07
CA LEU A 489 -16.15 9.42 -2.93
C LEU A 489 -15.01 9.09 -1.98
N GLU A 490 -15.17 7.98 -1.26
CA GLU A 490 -14.14 7.41 -0.38
C GLU A 490 -12.95 6.92 -1.20
N PHE A 491 -13.21 6.15 -2.27
CA PHE A 491 -12.20 5.64 -3.20
C PHE A 491 -12.53 6.02 -4.65
N PRO A 492 -12.32 7.28 -5.08
CA PRO A 492 -12.65 7.69 -6.42
C PRO A 492 -11.77 6.98 -7.47
N MET A 493 -12.39 6.23 -8.38
CA MET A 493 -11.75 5.54 -9.49
C MET A 493 -12.76 5.16 -10.59
N TRP A 494 -12.31 5.06 -11.83
CA TRP A 494 -13.05 4.41 -12.91
C TRP A 494 -12.36 3.10 -13.28
N ILE A 495 -13.08 2.00 -13.35
CA ILE A 495 -12.54 0.67 -13.64
C ILE A 495 -13.13 0.19 -14.96
N LEU A 496 -12.27 -0.16 -15.92
CA LEU A 496 -12.67 -0.88 -17.13
C LEU A 496 -12.65 -2.39 -16.87
N THR A 497 -13.84 -2.97 -16.70
CA THR A 497 -13.95 -4.39 -16.35
C THR A 497 -13.71 -5.31 -17.56
N PRO A 498 -13.39 -6.61 -17.31
CA PRO A 498 -13.28 -7.63 -18.36
C PRO A 498 -14.56 -7.86 -19.19
N GLU A 499 -15.70 -7.33 -18.75
CA GLU A 499 -17.00 -7.38 -19.41
C GLU A 499 -17.32 -6.09 -20.21
N ALA A 500 -16.33 -5.23 -20.47
CA ALA A 500 -16.50 -3.90 -21.11
C ALA A 500 -17.35 -2.91 -20.30
N ARG A 501 -17.43 -3.10 -18.98
CA ARG A 501 -18.15 -2.19 -18.11
C ARG A 501 -17.23 -1.10 -17.61
N ILE A 502 -17.71 0.14 -17.57
CA ILE A 502 -17.05 1.19 -16.80
C ILE A 502 -17.80 1.36 -15.49
N THR A 503 -17.11 1.12 -14.38
CA THR A 503 -17.67 1.15 -13.02
C THR A 503 -16.87 2.06 -12.11
N ASP A 504 -17.43 2.38 -10.96
CA ASP A 504 -16.71 2.93 -9.83
C ASP A 504 -16.57 1.89 -8.71
N ASP A 505 -16.19 2.38 -7.54
CA ASP A 505 -15.89 1.63 -6.31
C ASP A 505 -17.06 0.81 -5.75
N ASP A 506 -18.29 1.33 -5.78
CA ASP A 506 -19.48 0.70 -5.18
C ASP A 506 -20.07 -0.40 -6.08
N SER A 507 -19.57 -0.55 -7.31
CA SER A 507 -20.08 -1.49 -8.33
C SER A 507 -21.60 -1.40 -8.60
N SER A 508 -22.26 -0.37 -8.07
CA SER A 508 -23.70 -0.17 -8.13
C SER A 508 -24.14 0.65 -9.34
N VAL A 509 -23.20 1.40 -9.94
CA VAL A 509 -23.43 2.24 -11.13
C VAL A 509 -22.52 1.80 -12.28
N PHE A 510 -23.14 1.53 -13.43
CA PHE A 510 -22.45 1.11 -14.64
C PHE A 510 -22.76 2.07 -15.78
N TRP A 511 -21.73 2.60 -16.44
CA TRP A 511 -21.92 3.57 -17.53
C TRP A 511 -22.07 2.93 -18.91
N THR A 512 -21.80 1.63 -19.01
CA THR A 512 -21.92 0.85 -20.25
C THR A 512 -22.71 -0.43 -20.02
N PRO A 513 -23.41 -0.94 -21.07
CA PRO A 513 -24.15 -2.19 -20.98
C PRO A 513 -23.21 -3.38 -20.75
N GLU A 514 -23.74 -4.45 -20.17
CA GLU A 514 -22.97 -5.69 -19.90
C GLU A 514 -22.49 -6.36 -21.21
N PHE A 515 -23.33 -6.36 -22.25
CA PHE A 515 -22.98 -6.83 -23.59
C PHE A 515 -23.58 -5.92 -24.66
N CYS A 516 -22.86 -5.75 -25.77
CA CYS A 516 -23.37 -5.11 -26.97
C CYS A 516 -23.88 -6.18 -27.95
N TYR A 517 -25.20 -6.23 -28.14
CA TYR A 517 -25.88 -7.19 -29.00
C TYR A 517 -26.11 -6.70 -30.44
N GLY A 518 -25.83 -5.42 -30.72
CA GLY A 518 -25.80 -4.85 -32.07
C GLY A 518 -27.05 -4.06 -32.50
N ASP A 519 -28.14 -4.08 -31.72
CA ASP A 519 -29.38 -3.31 -31.95
C ASP A 519 -29.44 -2.02 -31.11
N ASP A 520 -28.75 -1.98 -29.98
CA ASP A 520 -28.88 -0.89 -29.00
C ASP A 520 -27.89 0.27 -29.22
N SER A 521 -28.03 0.93 -30.38
CA SER A 521 -27.26 2.14 -30.69
C SER A 521 -27.53 3.29 -29.72
N SER A 522 -28.70 3.29 -29.05
CA SER A 522 -29.09 4.31 -28.08
C SER A 522 -28.21 4.32 -26.83
N ASN A 523 -27.70 3.15 -26.46
CA ASN A 523 -26.81 2.95 -25.31
C ASN A 523 -25.31 2.99 -25.69
N GLY A 524 -24.98 3.41 -26.93
CA GLY A 524 -23.61 3.63 -27.41
C GLY A 524 -22.92 2.40 -27.99
N CYS A 525 -23.56 1.24 -28.04
CA CYS A 525 -23.00 0.06 -28.71
C CYS A 525 -22.79 0.30 -30.20
N VAL A 526 -21.68 -0.22 -30.75
CA VAL A 526 -21.42 -0.15 -32.18
C VAL A 526 -22.33 -1.13 -32.91
N GLU A 527 -23.02 -0.65 -33.94
CA GLU A 527 -23.91 -1.47 -34.77
C GLU A 527 -23.13 -2.61 -35.43
N SER A 528 -23.66 -3.83 -35.34
CA SER A 528 -23.04 -5.03 -35.89
C SER A 528 -24.08 -5.95 -36.54
N SER A 529 -23.71 -6.65 -37.60
CA SER A 529 -24.61 -7.59 -38.27
C SER A 529 -24.91 -8.81 -37.38
N PHE A 530 -26.19 -9.13 -37.21
CA PHE A 530 -26.63 -10.29 -36.45
C PHE A 530 -26.24 -11.62 -37.14
N PRO A 531 -25.86 -12.65 -36.37
CA PRO A 531 -25.80 -14.02 -36.88
C PRO A 531 -27.19 -14.44 -37.39
N GLN A 532 -27.25 -15.14 -38.53
CA GLN A 532 -28.52 -15.50 -39.20
C GLN A 532 -29.53 -16.26 -38.30
N CYS A 533 -29.04 -16.94 -37.26
CA CYS A 533 -29.85 -17.72 -36.32
C CYS A 533 -30.34 -16.96 -35.09
N ARG A 534 -29.92 -15.71 -34.89
CA ARG A 534 -30.34 -14.86 -33.78
C ARG A 534 -31.31 -13.80 -34.36
N ASN A 535 -32.58 -14.18 -34.52
CA ASN A 535 -33.60 -13.37 -35.20
C ASN A 535 -34.31 -12.38 -34.25
N LEU A 536 -34.46 -11.13 -34.67
CA LEU A 536 -34.83 -9.94 -33.87
C LEU A 536 -36.34 -9.72 -33.66
N THR A 537 -37.20 -10.71 -33.83
CA THR A 537 -38.64 -10.45 -33.65
C THR A 537 -39.06 -10.24 -32.19
N VAL A 538 -38.15 -10.43 -31.21
CA VAL A 538 -38.44 -10.27 -29.78
C VAL A 538 -37.34 -9.45 -29.10
N VAL A 539 -37.75 -8.42 -28.34
CA VAL A 539 -36.90 -7.39 -27.72
C VAL A 539 -36.20 -7.89 -26.44
N THR A 540 -36.11 -9.21 -26.20
CA THR A 540 -35.64 -9.77 -24.91
C THR A 540 -34.62 -10.89 -25.07
N TYR A 541 -33.85 -10.86 -26.16
CA TYR A 541 -32.83 -11.87 -26.46
C TYR A 541 -31.49 -11.53 -25.80
N ASN A 542 -31.34 -11.95 -24.54
CA ASN A 542 -30.14 -11.75 -23.74
C ASN A 542 -29.61 -13.08 -23.19
N PHE A 543 -28.33 -13.08 -22.81
CA PHE A 543 -27.82 -14.14 -21.94
C PHE A 543 -28.23 -13.83 -20.51
N ASP A 544 -28.92 -14.77 -19.87
CA ASP A 544 -29.29 -14.66 -18.46
C ASP A 544 -28.26 -15.42 -17.61
N GLU A 545 -27.81 -14.81 -16.52
CA GLU A 545 -26.95 -15.49 -15.55
C GLU A 545 -27.76 -16.52 -14.75
N LYS A 546 -27.24 -17.76 -14.70
CA LYS A 546 -27.80 -18.90 -13.98
C LYS A 546 -26.78 -19.46 -13.01
N ASN A 547 -27.29 -20.05 -11.93
CA ASN A 547 -26.51 -20.80 -10.96
C ASN A 547 -26.72 -22.30 -11.17
N GLY A 548 -25.64 -23.06 -11.30
CA GLY A 548 -25.69 -24.51 -11.52
C GLY A 548 -24.63 -24.99 -12.52
N GLU A 549 -24.83 -26.19 -13.03
CA GLU A 549 -24.07 -26.77 -14.13
C GLU A 549 -25.01 -27.00 -15.32
N PHE A 550 -24.47 -26.93 -16.54
CA PHE A 550 -25.21 -27.40 -17.70
C PHE A 550 -25.51 -28.91 -17.56
N ASP A 551 -26.57 -29.38 -18.20
CA ASP A 551 -26.86 -30.81 -18.27
C ASP A 551 -25.62 -31.56 -18.80
N PRO A 552 -25.11 -32.60 -18.11
CA PRO A 552 -23.93 -33.35 -18.55
C PRO A 552 -24.04 -33.96 -19.95
N CYS A 553 -25.25 -34.13 -20.47
CA CYS A 553 -25.51 -34.58 -21.84
C CYS A 553 -25.37 -33.47 -22.88
N THR A 554 -25.23 -32.21 -22.47
CA THR A 554 -24.97 -31.07 -23.37
C THR A 554 -23.57 -31.16 -23.92
N ALA A 555 -23.41 -31.08 -25.24
CA ALA A 555 -22.10 -31.06 -25.87
C ALA A 555 -21.32 -29.81 -25.41
N SER A 556 -20.13 -30.02 -24.85
CA SER A 556 -19.25 -28.94 -24.41
C SER A 556 -18.00 -28.84 -25.28
N ALA A 557 -17.48 -27.63 -25.41
CA ALA A 557 -16.22 -27.34 -26.09
C ALA A 557 -15.37 -26.45 -25.19
N THR A 558 -14.09 -26.79 -25.04
CA THR A 558 -13.14 -26.03 -24.22
C THR A 558 -12.02 -25.51 -25.11
N ASP A 559 -11.71 -24.23 -25.00
CA ASP A 559 -10.54 -23.62 -25.64
C ASP A 559 -9.43 -23.46 -24.59
N SER A 560 -8.25 -24.00 -24.88
CA SER A 560 -7.09 -23.98 -23.97
C SER A 560 -6.28 -22.68 -24.05
N ASN A 561 -6.67 -21.74 -24.90
CA ASN A 561 -6.00 -20.44 -25.00
C ASN A 561 -6.27 -19.58 -23.75
N SER A 562 -5.26 -19.51 -22.89
CA SER A 562 -5.31 -18.76 -21.62
C SER A 562 -5.40 -17.24 -21.78
N SER A 563 -5.31 -16.70 -23.00
CA SER A 563 -5.52 -15.27 -23.26
C SER A 563 -6.97 -14.89 -23.50
N LEU A 564 -7.90 -15.86 -23.56
CA LEU A 564 -9.31 -15.62 -23.80
C LEU A 564 -10.01 -15.12 -22.54
N SER A 565 -10.83 -14.09 -22.71
CA SER A 565 -11.68 -13.52 -21.67
C SER A 565 -13.12 -14.01 -21.79
N ILE A 566 -13.94 -13.70 -20.79
CA ILE A 566 -15.39 -13.99 -20.81
C ILE A 566 -16.10 -13.40 -22.04
N SER A 567 -15.66 -12.23 -22.51
CA SER A 567 -16.18 -11.60 -23.73
C SER A 567 -15.84 -12.39 -25.00
N ASP A 568 -14.69 -13.07 -25.02
CA ASP A 568 -14.32 -13.96 -26.12
C ASP A 568 -15.22 -15.19 -26.18
N CYS A 569 -15.56 -15.77 -25.02
CA CYS A 569 -16.58 -16.83 -24.92
C CYS A 569 -17.95 -16.33 -25.40
N PHE A 570 -18.36 -15.13 -24.97
CA PHE A 570 -19.59 -14.49 -25.43
C PHE A 570 -19.65 -14.41 -26.97
N ALA A 571 -18.65 -13.83 -27.64
CA ALA A 571 -18.73 -13.71 -29.10
C ALA A 571 -18.69 -15.06 -29.82
N LYS A 572 -17.93 -16.03 -29.31
CA LYS A 572 -17.92 -17.38 -29.88
C LYS A 572 -19.31 -18.00 -29.80
N CYS A 573 -19.94 -17.95 -28.62
CA CYS A 573 -21.28 -18.49 -28.42
C CYS A 573 -22.35 -17.70 -29.20
N TRP A 574 -22.23 -16.38 -29.24
CA TRP A 574 -23.15 -15.50 -29.98
C TRP A 574 -23.18 -15.85 -31.48
N ASN A 575 -21.99 -16.06 -32.07
CA ASN A 575 -21.84 -16.37 -33.48
C ASN A 575 -22.05 -17.85 -33.82
N ASP A 576 -22.11 -18.75 -32.83
CA ASP A 576 -22.44 -20.16 -33.00
C ASP A 576 -23.92 -20.42 -32.72
N CYS A 577 -24.64 -20.80 -33.76
CA CYS A 577 -26.08 -21.07 -33.70
C CYS A 577 -26.45 -22.30 -32.85
N SER A 578 -25.50 -23.20 -32.61
CA SER A 578 -25.69 -24.37 -31.75
C SER A 578 -25.41 -24.05 -30.28
N CYS A 579 -24.79 -22.90 -29.99
CA CYS A 579 -24.42 -22.56 -28.63
C CYS A 579 -25.64 -22.09 -27.81
N VAL A 580 -25.86 -22.77 -26.69
CA VAL A 580 -26.92 -22.49 -25.73
C VAL A 580 -26.43 -21.73 -24.49
N GLY A 581 -25.11 -21.56 -24.34
CA GLY A 581 -24.53 -20.82 -23.21
C GLY A 581 -23.05 -21.08 -23.02
N PHE A 582 -22.45 -20.37 -22.07
CA PHE A 582 -21.03 -20.49 -21.73
C PHE A 582 -20.81 -20.26 -20.23
N GLU A 583 -19.80 -20.94 -19.68
CA GLU A 583 -19.45 -20.84 -18.26
C GLU A 583 -18.71 -19.54 -17.95
N LYS A 584 -19.00 -18.94 -16.79
CA LYS A 584 -18.16 -17.87 -16.25
C LYS A 584 -16.95 -18.51 -15.54
N PRO A 585 -15.75 -17.94 -15.66
CA PRO A 585 -14.56 -18.44 -14.95
C PRO A 585 -14.63 -18.28 -13.42
N TYR A 586 -15.73 -17.72 -12.87
CA TYR A 586 -15.88 -17.38 -11.45
C TYR A 586 -16.96 -18.21 -10.74
N ARG A 587 -16.64 -18.64 -9.51
CA ARG A 587 -17.63 -19.14 -8.55
C ARG A 587 -18.12 -17.99 -7.68
N GLN A 588 -19.35 -17.53 -7.88
CA GLN A 588 -20.01 -16.72 -6.85
C GLN A 588 -20.53 -17.65 -5.76
N TRP A 589 -20.17 -17.39 -4.49
CA TRP A 589 -20.68 -18.12 -3.32
C TRP A 589 -20.47 -19.65 -3.37
N ASN A 590 -19.32 -20.11 -3.87
CA ASN A 590 -19.01 -21.53 -4.10
C ASN A 590 -19.95 -22.27 -5.07
N ARG A 591 -20.74 -21.56 -5.88
CA ARG A 591 -21.57 -22.14 -6.94
C ARG A 591 -21.00 -21.82 -8.31
N LEU A 592 -21.05 -22.79 -9.23
CA LEU A 592 -20.77 -22.55 -10.65
C LEU A 592 -21.88 -21.64 -11.20
N SER A 593 -21.46 -20.66 -12.00
CA SER A 593 -22.35 -19.73 -12.68
C SER A 593 -22.08 -19.79 -14.18
N PHE A 594 -23.16 -19.73 -14.96
CA PHE A 594 -23.08 -19.76 -16.42
C PHE A 594 -24.06 -18.76 -17.02
N LEU A 595 -23.79 -18.36 -18.25
CA LEU A 595 -24.67 -17.51 -19.05
C LEU A 595 -25.43 -18.39 -20.03
N GLU A 596 -26.75 -18.46 -19.88
CA GLU A 596 -27.63 -19.26 -20.72
C GLU A 596 -28.35 -18.38 -21.73
N TRP A 597 -28.42 -18.84 -22.99
CA TRP A 597 -29.16 -18.18 -24.02
C TRP A 597 -30.67 -18.39 -23.83
N LYS A 598 -31.41 -17.29 -23.69
CA LYS A 598 -32.86 -17.32 -23.63
C LYS A 598 -33.43 -17.32 -25.05
N GLN A 599 -34.12 -18.39 -25.46
CA GLN A 599 -34.84 -18.46 -26.74
C GLN A 599 -36.28 -17.91 -26.66
#